data_AF-A0A7S4KA87-F1
#
_entry.id   AF-A0A7S4KA87-F1
#
_cell.length_a   1.000
_cell.length_b   1.000
_cell.length_c   1.000
_cell.angle_alpha   90.00
_cell.angle_beta   90.00
_cell.angle_gamma   90.00
#
_symmetry.space_group_name_H-M   'P 1'
#
loop_
_entity.id
_entity.type
_entity.pdbx_description
1 polymer ?
#
loop_
_entity_poly.entity_id
_entity_poly.type
_entity_poly.pdbx_seq_one_letter_code
_entity_poly.pdbx_strand_id
1 'polypeptide(L)'
;MTSAVILIASIDPSIGRVDKASLPQQALMEMFVAGIDDKALICGPSDEAREISEWSGVLLNESGDVVAIEWDEAMYGVIDLQWLPNTVTRVSMGCDDLRGP
;
A
#
# COMPACT_ATOMS: atom_id res chain seq x y z
N MET A 1 -1.20 19.41 11.55
CA MET A 1 -1.60 18.16 12.25
C MET A 1 -0.38 17.26 12.22
N THR A 2 0.10 16.79 13.36
CA THR A 2 1.36 16.03 13.44
C THR A 2 1.13 14.59 12.99
N SER A 3 1.58 14.23 11.79
CA SER A 3 1.57 12.84 11.31
C SER A 3 2.56 12.00 12.14
N ALA A 4 2.05 10.96 12.79
CA ALA A 4 2.85 9.98 13.51
C ALA A 4 3.36 8.94 12.51
N VAL A 5 4.69 8.90 12.32
CA VAL A 5 5.35 7.89 11.48
C VAL A 5 5.59 6.65 12.35
N ILE A 6 4.90 5.54 12.05
CA ILE A 6 5.13 4.25 12.71
C ILE A 6 6.12 3.46 11.84
N LEU A 7 7.40 3.49 12.22
CA LEU A 7 8.42 2.64 11.62
C LEU A 7 8.29 1.22 12.17
N ILE A 8 7.58 0.34 11.44
CA ILE A 8 7.49 -1.08 11.78
C ILE A 8 8.73 -1.79 11.22
N ALA A 9 9.85 -1.71 11.95
CA ALA A 9 11.03 -2.51 11.64
C ALA A 9 10.75 -3.98 11.98
N SER A 10 10.83 -4.86 10.97
CA SER A 10 10.72 -6.32 11.03
C SER A 10 9.42 -6.87 11.65
N ILE A 11 8.49 -7.27 10.78
CA ILE A 11 7.33 -8.06 11.19
C ILE A 11 7.79 -9.50 11.35
N ASP A 12 8.17 -9.85 12.57
CA ASP A 12 8.27 -11.24 12.98
C ASP A 12 6.85 -11.87 12.91
N PRO A 13 6.65 -13.04 12.28
CA PRO A 13 5.34 -13.68 12.17
C PRO A 13 4.73 -14.07 13.54
N SER A 14 5.46 -13.90 14.64
CA SER A 14 4.97 -14.07 16.02
C SER A 14 4.36 -12.81 16.67
N ILE A 15 4.37 -11.65 15.99
CA ILE A 15 3.51 -10.52 16.39
C ILE A 15 2.06 -11.00 16.28
N GLY A 16 1.43 -11.20 17.44
CA GLY A 16 0.06 -11.70 17.54
C GLY A 16 -0.84 -10.92 16.61
N ARG A 17 -1.54 -11.65 15.72
CA ARG A 17 -2.49 -11.16 14.69
C ARG A 17 -2.83 -9.67 14.91
N VAL A 18 -2.06 -8.79 14.27
CA VAL A 18 -2.43 -7.37 14.22
C VAL A 18 -3.84 -7.33 13.67
N ASP A 19 -4.74 -6.73 14.43
CA ASP A 19 -6.10 -6.51 13.98
C ASP A 19 -6.04 -5.50 12.84
N LYS A 20 -5.96 -6.00 11.61
CA LYS A 20 -5.72 -5.20 10.41
C LYS A 20 -6.81 -4.15 10.20
N ALA A 21 -8.03 -4.43 10.67
CA ALA A 21 -9.14 -3.50 10.63
C ALA A 21 -8.91 -2.25 11.51
N SER A 22 -7.99 -2.35 12.47
CA SER A 22 -7.59 -1.23 13.34
C SER A 22 -6.42 -0.40 12.77
N LEU A 23 -5.80 -0.82 11.66
CA LEU A 23 -4.73 -0.06 11.02
C LEU A 23 -5.30 1.05 10.12
N PRO A 24 -4.65 2.23 10.07
CA PRO A 24 -5.02 3.26 9.11
C PRO A 24 -4.77 2.77 7.68
N GLN A 25 -5.60 3.20 6.73
CA GLN A 25 -5.45 2.84 5.31
C GLN A 25 -4.06 3.17 4.76
N GLN A 26 -3.45 4.25 5.24
CA GLN A 26 -2.05 4.61 4.94
C GLN A 26 -1.10 3.44 5.23
N ALA A 27 -1.13 2.90 6.45
CA ALA A 27 -0.25 1.80 6.86
C ALA A 27 -0.56 0.50 6.10
N LEU A 28 -1.84 0.23 5.83
CA LEU A 28 -2.27 -0.92 5.03
C LEU A 28 -1.70 -0.85 3.60
N MET A 29 -1.79 0.31 2.96
CA MET A 29 -1.25 0.55 1.62
C MET A 29 0.27 0.52 1.59
N GLU A 30 0.94 1.10 2.59
CA GLU A 30 2.40 1.03 2.73
C GLU A 30 2.91 -0.40 2.89
N MET A 31 2.20 -1.23 3.66
CA MET A 31 2.48 -2.66 3.79
C MET A 31 2.18 -3.43 2.50
N PHE A 32 1.09 -3.09 1.80
CA PHE A 32 0.71 -3.71 0.53
C PHE A 32 1.78 -3.54 -0.55
N VAL A 33 2.41 -2.35 -0.63
CA VAL A 33 3.48 -2.05 -1.60
C VAL A 33 4.88 -2.27 -1.05
N ALA A 34 5.03 -2.80 0.17
CA ALA A 34 6.32 -2.90 0.84
C ALA A 34 7.36 -3.73 0.07
N GLY A 35 6.92 -4.72 -0.71
CA GLY A 35 7.77 -5.59 -1.52
C GLY A 35 7.91 -5.18 -2.99
N ILE A 36 7.33 -4.05 -3.42
CA ILE A 36 7.52 -3.52 -4.78
C ILE A 36 8.89 -2.84 -4.86
N ASP A 37 9.65 -3.11 -5.92
CA ASP A 37 11.02 -2.60 -6.09
C ASP A 37 11.03 -1.09 -6.43
N ASP A 38 10.23 -0.65 -7.40
CA ASP A 38 10.17 0.73 -7.89
C ASP A 38 9.00 1.54 -7.29
N LYS A 39 8.97 1.66 -5.96
CA LYS A 39 7.89 2.40 -5.25
C LYS A 39 7.81 3.88 -5.63
N ALA A 40 8.88 4.45 -6.18
CA ALA A 40 8.90 5.85 -6.60
C ALA A 40 7.87 6.17 -7.68
N LEU A 41 7.48 5.19 -8.49
CA LEU A 41 6.41 5.32 -9.50
C LEU A 41 5.01 5.45 -8.87
N ILE A 42 4.83 4.93 -7.65
CA ILE A 42 3.57 4.89 -6.92
C ILE A 42 3.51 6.01 -5.88
N CYS A 43 4.43 5.96 -4.91
CA CYS A 43 4.46 6.81 -3.73
C CYS A 43 5.17 8.15 -3.99
N GLY A 44 5.77 8.34 -5.17
CA GLY A 44 6.64 9.48 -5.45
C GLY A 44 8.06 9.35 -4.88
N PRO A 45 8.92 10.36 -5.07
CA PRO A 45 10.31 10.32 -4.61
C PRO A 45 10.40 10.16 -3.08
N SER A 46 11.33 9.31 -2.65
CA SER A 46 11.48 8.77 -1.28
C SER A 46 11.75 9.79 -0.15
N ASP A 47 11.83 11.09 -0.43
CA ASP A 47 12.28 12.08 0.57
C ASP A 47 11.21 12.35 1.65
N GLU A 48 9.92 12.15 1.35
CA GLU A 48 8.82 12.22 2.32
C GLU A 48 7.78 11.13 2.04
N ALA A 49 7.26 10.52 3.12
CA ALA A 49 6.13 9.60 3.03
C ALA A 49 4.88 10.39 2.61
N ARG A 50 4.50 10.26 1.34
CA ARG A 50 3.31 10.93 0.80
C ARG A 50 2.02 10.30 1.31
N GLU A 51 1.01 11.14 1.46
CA GLU A 51 -0.34 10.66 1.74
C GLU A 51 -0.81 9.75 0.59
N ILE A 52 -1.53 8.66 0.90
CA ILE A 52 -2.08 7.75 -0.12
C ILE A 52 -3.00 8.45 -1.14
N SER A 53 -3.54 9.61 -0.79
CA SER A 53 -4.31 10.48 -1.69
C SER A 53 -3.47 11.07 -2.83
N GLU A 54 -2.15 11.15 -2.64
CA GLU A 54 -1.20 11.68 -3.62
C GLU A 54 -0.52 10.55 -4.42
N TRP A 55 -0.81 9.28 -4.11
CA TRP A 55 -0.20 8.16 -4.80
C TRP A 55 -0.79 8.00 -6.20
N SER A 56 0.08 7.72 -7.17
CA SER A 56 -0.35 7.49 -8.53
C SER A 56 -1.27 6.27 -8.62
N GLY A 57 -2.38 6.39 -9.33
CA GLY A 57 -3.33 5.29 -9.54
C GLY A 57 -4.20 4.92 -8.33
N VAL A 58 -4.10 5.63 -7.20
CA VAL A 58 -4.96 5.38 -6.04
C VAL A 58 -6.24 6.21 -6.15
N LEU A 59 -7.39 5.55 -6.10
CA LEU A 59 -8.70 6.18 -6.16
C LEU A 59 -9.36 6.16 -4.78
N LEU A 60 -9.77 7.33 -4.30
CA LEU A 60 -10.46 7.51 -3.02
C LEU A 60 -11.95 7.80 -3.22
N ASN A 61 -12.80 7.37 -2.27
CA ASN A 61 -14.19 7.78 -2.20
C ASN A 61 -14.34 9.17 -1.54
N GLU A 62 -15.59 9.66 -1.40
CA GLU A 62 -15.90 10.93 -0.74
C GLU A 62 -15.49 10.99 0.75
N SER A 63 -15.29 9.83 1.39
CA SER A 63 -14.84 9.71 2.78
C SER A 63 -13.31 9.64 2.91
N GLY A 64 -12.58 9.61 1.78
CA GLY A 64 -11.12 9.49 1.76
C GLY A 64 -10.60 8.04 1.85
N ASP A 65 -11.46 7.04 1.71
CA ASP A 65 -11.07 5.63 1.72
C ASP A 65 -10.64 5.16 0.33
N VAL A 66 -9.61 4.29 0.26
CA VAL A 66 -9.17 3.68 -0.99
C VAL A 66 -10.21 2.69 -1.49
N VAL A 67 -10.70 2.91 -2.70
CA VAL A 67 -11.70 2.06 -3.35
C VAL A 67 -11.17 1.31 -4.56
N ALA A 68 -10.12 1.85 -5.19
CA ALA A 68 -9.49 1.20 -6.34
C ALA A 68 -8.01 1.60 -6.48
N ILE A 69 -7.26 0.70 -7.12
CA ILE A 69 -5.84 0.86 -7.44
C ILE A 69 -5.66 0.53 -8.92
N GLU A 70 -5.07 1.45 -9.67
CA GLU A 70 -4.91 1.36 -11.13
C GLU A 70 -3.49 1.79 -11.52
N TRP A 71 -2.64 0.80 -11.75
CA TRP A 71 -1.25 0.98 -12.13
C TRP A 71 -1.01 0.41 -13.53
N ASP A 72 -0.80 1.29 -14.50
CA ASP A 72 -0.60 0.90 -15.90
C ASP A 72 0.85 0.50 -16.22
N GLU A 73 1.81 0.88 -15.37
CA GLU A 73 3.21 0.56 -15.59
C GLU A 73 3.56 -0.84 -15.08
N ALA A 74 4.50 -1.48 -15.78
CA ALA A 74 5.04 -2.78 -15.40
C ALA A 74 5.74 -2.68 -14.04
N MET A 75 5.17 -3.33 -13.03
CA MET A 75 5.73 -3.37 -11.69
C MET A 75 6.46 -4.68 -11.43
N TYR A 76 7.62 -4.58 -10.78
CA TYR A 76 8.42 -5.71 -10.30
C TYR A 76 8.35 -5.80 -8.78
N GLY A 77 8.36 -7.02 -8.27
CA GLY A 77 8.46 -7.31 -6.85
C GLY A 77 7.35 -8.21 -6.31
N VAL A 78 7.14 -8.10 -5.00
CA VAL A 78 6.17 -8.91 -4.24
C VAL A 78 5.06 -8.00 -3.74
N ILE A 79 3.82 -8.40 -4.01
CA ILE A 79 2.64 -7.80 -3.41
C ILE A 79 2.03 -8.76 -2.41
N ASP A 80 1.50 -8.21 -1.32
CA ASP A 80 0.85 -9.00 -0.30
C ASP A 80 -0.59 -8.51 -0.09
N LEU A 81 -1.50 -9.14 -0.84
CA LEU A 81 -2.93 -8.82 -0.89
C LEU A 81 -3.60 -8.87 0.49
N GLN A 82 -2.98 -9.53 1.49
CA GLN A 82 -3.51 -9.58 2.84
C GLN A 82 -3.58 -8.21 3.52
N TRP A 83 -2.86 -7.21 2.99
CA TRP A 83 -2.83 -5.84 3.50
C TRP A 83 -3.72 -4.88 2.73
N LEU A 84 -4.48 -5.34 1.73
CA LEU A 84 -5.44 -4.47 1.05
C LEU A 84 -6.51 -3.96 2.03
N PRO A 85 -6.80 -2.64 2.02
CA PRO A 85 -7.94 -2.11 2.74
C PRO A 85 -9.24 -2.82 2.32
N ASN A 86 -10.13 -3.03 3.28
CA ASN A 86 -11.40 -3.74 3.03
C ASN A 86 -12.35 -2.96 2.08
N THR A 87 -12.11 -1.66 1.91
CA THR A 87 -12.86 -0.77 1.02
C THR A 87 -12.46 -0.92 -0.44
N VAL A 88 -11.33 -1.59 -0.72
CA VAL A 88 -10.85 -1.80 -2.09
C VAL A 88 -11.73 -2.79 -2.82
N THR A 89 -12.28 -2.36 -3.94
CA THR A 89 -13.16 -3.15 -4.80
C THR A 89 -12.50 -3.58 -6.10
N ARG A 90 -11.43 -2.88 -6.51
CA ARG A 90 -10.74 -3.13 -7.78
C ARG A 90 -9.24 -2.86 -7.65
N VAL A 91 -8.44 -3.80 -8.13
CA VAL A 91 -6.99 -3.65 -8.29
C VAL A 91 -6.62 -4.05 -9.70
N SER A 92 -6.03 -3.14 -10.45
CA SER A 92 -5.54 -3.34 -11.82
C SER A 92 -4.07 -2.94 -11.86
N MET A 93 -3.20 -3.87 -12.26
CA MET A 93 -1.75 -3.67 -12.28
C MET A 93 -1.15 -4.29 -13.54
N GLY A 94 -0.35 -3.51 -14.27
CA GLY A 94 0.52 -4.01 -15.33
C GLY A 94 1.64 -4.85 -14.71
N CYS A 95 1.68 -6.15 -14.99
CA CYS A 95 2.59 -7.08 -14.33
C CYS A 95 3.40 -7.87 -15.34
N ASP A 96 4.72 -7.83 -15.22
CA ASP A 96 5.64 -8.71 -15.95
C ASP A 96 6.26 -9.82 -15.08
N ASP A 97 6.28 -9.71 -13.73
CA ASP A 97 6.72 -10.80 -12.81
C ASP A 97 6.24 -10.59 -11.34
N LEU A 98 4.93 -10.65 -11.05
CA LEU A 98 4.43 -10.60 -9.67
C LEU A 98 4.54 -11.99 -9.02
N ARG A 99 5.24 -12.05 -7.89
CA ARG A 99 5.31 -13.26 -7.07
C ARG A 99 4.47 -13.08 -5.82
N GLY A 100 3.52 -13.97 -5.61
CA GLY A 100 2.82 -14.08 -4.32
C GLY A 100 3.73 -14.73 -3.27
N PRO A 101 3.44 -14.54 -1.97
CA PRO A 101 4.04 -15.34 -0.91
C PRO A 101 3.71 -16.83 -1.04
#